data_AF-A0A0F6SGC8-F1
#
_entry.id   AF-A0A0F6SGC8-F1
#
_cell.length_a   1.000
_cell.length_b   1.000
_cell.length_c   1.000
_cell.angle_alpha   90.00
_cell.angle_beta   90.00
_cell.angle_gamma   90.00
#
_symmetry.space_group_name_H-M   'P 1'
#
loop_
_entity.id
_entity.type
_entity.pdbx_description
1 polymer ?
#
loop_
_entity_poly.entity_id
_entity_poly.type
_entity_poly.pdbx_seq_one_letter_code
_entity_poly.pdbx_strand_id
1 'polypeptide(L)'
;MHRRTSAILILAAILLFPACDTGSSTADTRDASSPDDAGACSPGVLEDDLESAFGLVGPGVDPETGELAPPGPEGYIVSSTYGAAQPTAEAQARFGELIGDIVPELMNNPGVVAFELRSSASCGTGRTLAIWRDAASMYAFVASAPHATAMAEAADVTMPGFRTTHWMADDLADASWTAAAEHVAADAD
;
A
#
# COMPACT_ATOMS: atom_id res chain seq x y z
N MET A 1 -18.50 53.98 -49.98
CA MET A 1 -18.13 53.13 -51.14
C MET A 1 -18.01 51.70 -50.61
N HIS A 2 -19.04 50.85 -50.66
CA HIS A 2 -19.54 50.01 -51.78
C HIS A 2 -18.62 48.87 -52.25
N ARG A 3 -19.15 47.64 -52.07
CA ARG A 3 -18.90 46.30 -52.71
C ARG A 3 -18.35 45.27 -51.71
N ARG A 4 -19.07 44.26 -51.20
CA ARG A 4 -19.92 43.16 -51.75
C ARG A 4 -19.20 42.20 -52.69
N THR A 5 -19.06 40.94 -52.27
CA THR A 5 -19.06 39.68 -53.07
C THR A 5 -19.07 38.52 -52.05
N SER A 6 -20.22 37.90 -51.75
CA SER A 6 -20.97 36.84 -52.46
C SER A 6 -20.33 35.45 -52.44
N ALA A 7 -21.15 34.53 -51.92
CA ALA A 7 -20.98 33.10 -51.68
C ALA A 7 -20.73 32.24 -52.92
N ILE A 8 -20.15 31.05 -52.69
CA ILE A 8 -20.41 29.86 -53.50
C ILE A 8 -20.74 28.70 -52.54
N LEU A 9 -21.99 28.27 -52.58
CA LEU A 9 -22.47 26.96 -52.11
C LEU A 9 -21.99 25.89 -53.11
N ILE A 10 -21.48 24.77 -52.61
CA ILE A 10 -21.51 23.50 -53.36
C ILE A 10 -22.18 22.46 -52.46
N LEU A 11 -23.38 22.09 -52.88
CA LEU A 11 -24.19 20.98 -52.38
C LEU A 11 -23.86 19.76 -53.25
N ALA A 12 -23.44 18.65 -52.65
CA ALA A 12 -23.43 17.35 -53.30
C ALA A 12 -23.85 16.28 -52.28
N ALA A 13 -25.08 15.80 -52.45
CA ALA A 13 -25.67 14.69 -51.70
C ALA A 13 -25.70 13.46 -52.60
N ILE A 14 -25.10 12.33 -52.20
CA ILE A 14 -25.30 11.01 -52.84
C ILE A 14 -25.23 9.87 -51.79
N LEU A 15 -26.43 9.34 -51.50
CA LEU A 15 -26.88 7.93 -51.35
C LEU A 15 -26.52 7.06 -50.12
N LEU A 16 -27.61 6.50 -49.56
CA LEU A 16 -27.74 5.42 -48.57
C LEU A 16 -27.37 4.03 -49.13
N PHE A 17 -26.94 3.09 -48.28
CA PHE A 17 -27.63 1.81 -47.94
C PHE A 17 -27.01 1.17 -46.67
N PRO A 18 -27.74 0.29 -45.93
CA PRO A 18 -27.47 -0.11 -44.56
C PRO A 18 -26.68 -1.42 -44.48
N ALA A 19 -25.71 -1.48 -43.57
CA ALA A 19 -25.16 -2.74 -43.07
C ALA A 19 -25.58 -2.88 -41.60
N CYS A 20 -26.40 -3.90 -41.33
CA CYS A 20 -26.41 -4.51 -40.01
C CYS A 20 -25.01 -5.03 -39.75
N ASP A 21 -24.36 -4.59 -38.68
CA ASP A 21 -23.42 -5.45 -38.00
C ASP A 21 -23.86 -5.56 -36.55
N THR A 22 -24.17 -6.80 -36.20
CA THR A 22 -24.62 -7.23 -34.90
C THR A 22 -23.51 -6.93 -33.91
N GLY A 23 -23.73 -5.95 -33.04
CA GLY A 23 -22.82 -5.65 -31.93
C GLY A 23 -22.66 -6.88 -31.05
N SER A 24 -21.63 -7.69 -31.35
CA SER A 24 -21.07 -8.66 -30.40
C SER A 24 -20.53 -7.85 -29.24
N SER A 25 -21.19 -7.99 -28.10
CA SER A 25 -20.60 -7.67 -26.80
C SER A 25 -19.34 -8.53 -26.65
N THR A 26 -18.19 -7.98 -27.04
CA THR A 26 -16.91 -8.45 -26.53
C THR A 26 -16.93 -8.19 -25.04
N ALA A 27 -17.20 -9.26 -24.30
CA ALA A 27 -16.94 -9.36 -22.89
C ALA A 27 -15.53 -8.80 -22.65
N ASP A 28 -15.47 -7.79 -21.78
CA ASP A 28 -14.28 -7.21 -21.21
C ASP A 28 -13.46 -8.37 -20.62
N THR A 29 -12.51 -8.85 -21.42
CA THR A 29 -11.57 -9.87 -20.99
C THR A 29 -10.57 -9.06 -20.19
N ARG A 30 -10.73 -9.08 -18.86
CA ARG A 30 -9.73 -8.54 -17.93
C ARG A 30 -8.39 -9.05 -18.41
N ASP A 31 -7.57 -8.12 -18.90
CA ASP A 31 -6.21 -8.39 -19.33
C ASP A 31 -5.53 -9.13 -18.18
N ALA A 32 -5.09 -10.36 -18.47
CA ALA A 32 -4.18 -11.05 -17.59
C ALA A 32 -2.91 -10.20 -17.55
N SER A 33 -2.56 -9.73 -16.35
CA SER A 33 -1.36 -8.95 -16.04
C SER A 33 -0.17 -9.47 -16.84
N SER A 34 0.48 -8.57 -17.58
CA SER A 34 1.63 -8.93 -18.40
C SER A 34 2.80 -9.36 -17.49
N PRO A 35 3.72 -10.21 -17.96
CA PRO A 35 4.87 -10.68 -17.17
C PRO A 35 5.79 -9.58 -16.63
N ASP A 36 5.69 -8.35 -17.15
CA ASP A 36 6.40 -7.16 -16.67
C ASP A 36 5.82 -6.62 -15.32
N ASP A 37 4.62 -7.03 -14.91
CA ASP A 37 3.97 -6.63 -13.64
C ASP A 37 4.49 -7.40 -12.41
N ALA A 38 5.21 -8.51 -12.61
CA ALA A 38 5.69 -9.34 -11.51
C ALA A 38 6.72 -8.62 -10.60
N GLY A 39 7.36 -7.56 -11.10
CA GLY A 39 8.26 -6.72 -10.32
C GLY A 39 7.56 -5.63 -9.51
N ALA A 40 6.39 -5.16 -9.96
CA ALA A 40 5.67 -4.05 -9.35
C ALA A 40 5.10 -4.42 -7.97
N CYS A 41 4.67 -5.67 -7.79
CA CYS A 41 4.12 -6.19 -6.55
C CYS A 41 5.14 -7.01 -5.75
N SER A 42 6.35 -6.47 -5.56
CA SER A 42 7.42 -7.13 -4.80
C SER A 42 7.69 -6.43 -3.46
N PRO A 43 8.20 -7.15 -2.43
CA PRO A 43 8.42 -6.56 -1.11
C PRO A 43 9.30 -5.30 -1.12
N GLY A 44 10.28 -5.24 -2.03
CA GLY A 44 11.23 -4.14 -2.18
C GLY A 44 10.78 -2.96 -3.03
N VAL A 45 9.58 -3.00 -3.60
CA VAL A 45 9.04 -1.95 -4.46
C VAL A 45 7.84 -1.33 -3.77
N LEU A 46 7.79 -0.01 -3.66
CA LEU A 46 6.57 0.70 -3.24
C LEU A 46 5.62 0.77 -4.43
N GLU A 47 4.42 0.25 -4.26
CA GLU A 47 3.41 0.17 -5.31
C GLU A 47 2.92 1.57 -5.71
N ASP A 48 2.61 1.77 -7.00
CA ASP A 48 2.15 3.07 -7.53
C ASP A 48 0.82 3.53 -6.88
N ASP A 49 -0.03 2.59 -6.50
CA ASP A 49 -1.30 2.81 -5.79
C ASP A 49 -1.21 2.55 -4.28
N LEU A 50 0.01 2.61 -3.71
CA LEU A 50 0.19 2.44 -2.27
C LEU A 50 -0.40 3.62 -1.50
N GLU A 51 -1.56 3.40 -0.89
CA GLU A 51 -2.31 4.43 -0.17
C GLU A 51 -2.16 4.30 1.35
N SER A 52 -2.22 5.44 2.04
CA SER A 52 -2.21 5.48 3.50
C SER A 52 -3.62 5.41 4.06
N ALA A 53 -3.81 4.56 5.08
CA ALA A 53 -5.10 4.44 5.75
C ALA A 53 -5.43 5.69 6.59
N PHE A 54 -4.43 6.30 7.23
CA PHE A 54 -4.62 7.42 8.17
C PHE A 54 -3.41 8.38 8.29
N GLY A 55 -2.40 8.26 7.43
CA GLY A 55 -1.13 8.96 7.58
C GLY A 55 -0.28 8.40 8.73
N LEU A 56 0.86 9.03 9.00
CA LEU A 56 1.68 8.70 10.17
C LEU A 56 0.97 9.21 11.44
N VAL A 57 0.72 8.31 12.39
CA VAL A 57 0.00 8.62 13.63
C VAL A 57 0.69 8.04 14.85
N GLY A 58 0.55 8.70 16.01
CA GLY A 58 1.02 8.17 17.28
C GLY A 58 1.38 9.28 18.27
N PRO A 59 1.76 8.92 19.51
CA PRO A 59 2.05 9.88 20.58
C PRO A 59 3.24 10.82 20.29
N GLY A 60 4.14 10.41 19.41
CA GLY A 60 5.31 11.18 18.99
C GLY A 60 5.09 12.01 17.73
N VAL A 61 3.88 12.03 17.15
CA VAL A 61 3.55 12.91 16.02
C VAL A 61 2.94 14.20 16.54
N ASP A 62 3.50 15.34 16.14
CA ASP A 62 2.96 16.65 16.47
C ASP A 62 1.59 16.84 15.77
N PRO A 63 0.51 17.15 16.51
CA PRO A 63 -0.83 17.23 15.94
C PRO A 63 -1.07 18.48 15.08
N GLU A 64 -0.23 19.52 15.17
CA GLU A 64 -0.34 20.75 14.38
C GLU A 64 0.50 20.66 13.09
N THR A 65 1.71 20.10 13.18
CA THR A 65 2.66 20.06 12.06
C THR A 65 2.72 18.71 11.37
N GLY A 66 2.31 17.62 12.04
CA GLY A 66 2.49 16.25 11.56
C GLY A 66 3.93 15.76 11.63
N GLU A 67 4.85 16.54 12.21
CA GLU A 67 6.25 16.16 12.34
C GLU A 67 6.44 15.12 13.45
N LEU A 68 7.31 14.15 13.21
CA LEU A 68 7.70 13.21 14.25
C LEU A 68 8.65 13.91 15.23
N ALA A 69 8.54 13.57 16.51
CA ALA A 69 9.49 13.96 17.53
C ALA A 69 10.94 13.62 17.11
N PRO A 70 11.95 14.26 17.70
CA PRO A 70 13.34 13.84 17.52
C PRO A 70 13.59 12.50 18.24
N PRO A 71 14.51 11.65 17.72
CA PRO A 71 14.86 10.40 18.36
C PRO A 71 15.48 10.59 19.73
N GLY A 72 15.41 9.53 20.55
CA GLY A 72 16.16 9.47 21.81
C GLY A 72 17.67 9.36 21.58
N PRO A 73 18.48 9.35 22.65
CA PRO A 73 19.94 9.26 22.54
C PRO A 73 20.45 8.02 21.80
N GLU A 74 19.66 6.96 21.76
CA GLU A 74 19.99 5.70 21.09
C GLU A 74 19.37 5.60 19.69
N GLY A 75 18.69 6.63 19.19
CA GLY A 75 17.95 6.58 17.92
C GLY A 75 16.51 6.08 18.08
N TYR A 76 15.88 5.75 16.96
CA TYR A 76 14.63 5.00 16.86
C TYR A 76 14.90 3.54 16.54
N ILE A 77 14.00 2.67 16.98
CA ILE A 77 13.85 1.36 16.33
C ILE A 77 12.68 1.48 15.37
N VAL A 78 12.90 1.12 14.12
CA VAL A 78 11.85 1.07 13.11
C VAL A 78 11.62 -0.38 12.76
N SER A 79 10.38 -0.80 12.69
CA SER A 79 9.99 -2.12 12.17
C SER A 79 9.08 -1.96 10.97
N SER A 80 9.24 -2.82 9.98
CA SER A 80 8.35 -2.85 8.83
C SER A 80 7.93 -4.28 8.48
N THR A 81 6.71 -4.38 7.96
CA THR A 81 6.13 -5.62 7.46
C THR A 81 5.60 -5.40 6.05
N TYR A 82 5.76 -6.41 5.21
CA TYR A 82 5.10 -6.56 3.92
C TYR A 82 4.33 -7.88 3.90
N GLY A 83 3.09 -7.85 3.43
CA GLY A 83 2.32 -9.05 3.14
C GLY A 83 1.31 -8.81 2.04
N ALA A 84 1.22 -9.73 1.07
CA ALA A 84 0.12 -9.78 0.12
C ALA A 84 -0.89 -10.83 0.58
N ALA A 85 -2.18 -10.50 0.61
CA ALA A 85 -3.22 -11.48 0.92
C ALA A 85 -3.32 -12.53 -0.20
N GLN A 86 -3.68 -13.77 0.15
CA GLN A 86 -4.05 -14.76 -0.86
C GLN A 86 -5.22 -14.24 -1.72
N PRO A 87 -5.29 -14.57 -3.02
CA PRO A 87 -6.30 -14.01 -3.94
C PRO A 87 -7.65 -14.72 -3.82
N THR A 88 -8.09 -15.01 -2.59
CA THR A 88 -9.42 -15.54 -2.29
C THR A 88 -10.17 -14.54 -1.42
N ALA A 89 -11.48 -14.44 -1.60
CA ALA A 89 -12.30 -13.50 -0.83
C ALA A 89 -12.23 -13.78 0.69
N GLU A 90 -12.15 -15.06 1.06
CA GLU A 90 -12.02 -15.48 2.46
C GLU A 90 -10.69 -15.03 3.07
N ALA A 91 -9.57 -15.25 2.38
CA ALA A 91 -8.26 -14.84 2.89
C ALA A 91 -8.10 -13.31 2.92
N GLN A 92 -8.65 -12.58 1.94
CA GLN A 92 -8.63 -11.12 1.95
C GLN A 92 -9.44 -10.54 3.11
N ALA A 93 -10.63 -11.09 3.36
CA ALA A 93 -11.45 -10.70 4.51
C ALA A 93 -10.70 -11.00 5.81
N ARG A 94 -10.14 -12.21 5.95
CA ARG A 94 -9.41 -12.61 7.16
C ARG A 94 -8.15 -11.78 7.39
N PHE A 95 -7.39 -11.49 6.34
CA PHE A 95 -6.23 -10.61 6.41
C PHE A 95 -6.61 -9.22 6.93
N GLY A 96 -7.69 -8.63 6.41
CA GLY A 96 -8.21 -7.36 6.90
C GLY A 96 -8.64 -7.39 8.37
N GLU A 97 -9.31 -8.46 8.80
CA GLU A 97 -9.69 -8.65 10.21
C GLU A 97 -8.46 -8.72 11.13
N LEU A 98 -7.45 -9.54 10.76
CA LEU A 98 -6.22 -9.68 11.54
C LEU A 98 -5.48 -8.36 11.71
N ILE A 99 -5.38 -7.55 10.64
CA ILE A 99 -4.81 -6.19 10.73
C ILE A 99 -5.67 -5.30 11.62
N GLY A 100 -7.01 -5.37 11.48
CA GLY A 100 -7.94 -4.63 12.32
C GLY A 100 -7.79 -4.92 13.81
N ASP A 101 -7.53 -6.17 14.19
CA ASP A 101 -7.29 -6.60 15.57
C ASP A 101 -5.91 -6.15 16.11
N ILE A 102 -4.92 -5.98 15.22
CA ILE A 102 -3.57 -5.51 15.58
C ILE A 102 -3.53 -4.00 15.86
N VAL A 103 -4.30 -3.19 15.13
CA VAL A 103 -4.25 -1.72 15.23
C VAL A 103 -4.44 -1.21 16.67
N PRO A 104 -5.41 -1.70 17.46
CA PRO A 104 -5.55 -1.30 18.86
C PRO A 104 -4.31 -1.57 19.71
N GLU A 105 -3.57 -2.65 19.46
CA GLU A 105 -2.34 -2.96 20.20
C GLU A 105 -1.23 -1.97 19.86
N LEU A 106 -1.09 -1.57 18.59
CA LEU A 106 -0.16 -0.50 18.19
C LEU A 106 -0.54 0.82 18.89
N MET A 107 -1.80 1.22 18.81
CA MET A 107 -2.30 2.47 19.39
C MET A 107 -2.11 2.56 20.91
N ASN A 108 -2.23 1.44 21.62
CA ASN A 108 -2.16 1.39 23.07
C ASN A 108 -0.77 1.02 23.60
N ASN A 109 0.20 0.70 22.74
CA ASN A 109 1.55 0.36 23.19
C ASN A 109 2.29 1.61 23.69
N PRO A 110 2.74 1.66 24.96
CA PRO A 110 3.35 2.85 25.55
C PRO A 110 4.74 3.19 25.00
N GLY A 111 5.32 2.33 24.17
CA GLY A 111 6.60 2.58 23.50
C GLY A 111 6.49 2.77 21.99
N VAL A 112 5.28 2.80 21.41
CA VAL A 112 5.11 3.28 20.03
C VAL A 112 5.30 4.81 20.03
N VAL A 113 6.12 5.29 19.10
CA VAL A 113 6.29 6.72 18.84
C VAL A 113 5.31 7.12 17.74
N ALA A 114 5.33 6.39 16.63
CA ALA A 114 4.38 6.53 15.54
C ALA A 114 4.26 5.23 14.75
N PHE A 115 3.20 5.10 13.96
CA PHE A 115 3.10 4.08 12.94
C PHE A 115 2.22 4.57 11.79
N GLU A 116 2.37 3.91 10.65
CA GLU A 116 1.53 4.11 9.49
C GLU A 116 1.24 2.73 8.87
N LEU A 117 -0.01 2.56 8.43
CA LEU A 117 -0.42 1.42 7.62
C LEU A 117 -0.70 1.89 6.20
N ARG A 118 -0.14 1.17 5.24
CA ARG A 118 -0.40 1.39 3.82
C ARG A 118 -0.88 0.13 3.15
N SER A 119 -1.66 0.29 2.09
CA SER A 119 -2.15 -0.83 1.28
C SER A 119 -2.21 -0.49 -0.19
N SER A 120 -1.98 -1.49 -1.04
CA SER A 120 -2.18 -1.39 -2.49
C SER A 120 -3.32 -2.32 -2.89
N ALA A 121 -4.30 -1.77 -3.61
CA ALA A 121 -5.42 -2.56 -4.12
C ALA A 121 -5.00 -3.41 -5.31
N SER A 122 -4.12 -2.89 -6.17
CA SER A 122 -3.61 -3.57 -7.35
C SER A 122 -2.76 -4.80 -6.99
N CYS A 123 -1.94 -4.71 -5.95
CA CYS A 123 -1.09 -5.79 -5.48
C CYS A 123 -1.71 -6.61 -4.33
N GLY A 124 -2.83 -6.16 -3.75
CA GLY A 124 -3.45 -6.82 -2.60
C GLY A 124 -2.55 -6.85 -1.36
N THR A 125 -1.68 -5.85 -1.21
CA THR A 125 -0.66 -5.78 -0.15
C THR A 125 -1.11 -4.92 1.01
N GLY A 126 -0.69 -5.33 2.21
CA GLY A 126 -0.67 -4.51 3.41
C GLY A 126 0.78 -4.33 3.88
N ARG A 127 1.12 -3.09 4.24
CA ARG A 127 2.43 -2.71 4.76
C ARG A 127 2.29 -1.97 6.08
N THR A 128 3.24 -2.20 6.97
CA THR A 128 3.35 -1.47 8.24
C THR A 128 4.70 -0.78 8.30
N LEU A 129 4.71 0.46 8.79
CA LEU A 129 5.89 1.15 9.29
C LEU A 129 5.59 1.53 10.73
N ALA A 130 6.32 0.99 11.70
CA ALA A 130 6.15 1.33 13.11
C ALA A 130 7.49 1.79 13.70
N ILE A 131 7.44 2.90 14.43
CA ILE A 131 8.57 3.57 15.04
C ILE A 131 8.43 3.42 16.55
N TRP A 132 9.45 2.86 17.17
CA TRP A 132 9.49 2.47 18.56
C TRP A 132 10.56 3.26 19.30
N ARG A 133 10.25 3.57 20.55
CA ARG A 133 11.23 4.19 21.46
C ARG A 133 12.34 3.21 21.85
N ASP A 134 12.00 1.93 21.98
CA ASP A 134 12.91 0.92 22.50
C ASP A 134 12.51 -0.51 22.08
N ALA A 135 13.48 -1.41 22.10
CA ALA A 135 13.32 -2.79 21.62
C ALA A 135 12.34 -3.57 22.50
N ALA A 136 12.35 -3.29 23.81
CA ALA A 136 11.46 -3.96 24.76
C ALA A 136 9.99 -3.70 24.40
N SER A 137 9.65 -2.48 24.00
CA SER A 137 8.29 -2.11 23.61
C SER A 137 7.87 -2.74 22.27
N MET A 138 8.77 -2.78 21.29
CA MET A 138 8.56 -3.51 20.03
C MET A 138 8.29 -5.00 20.30
N TYR A 139 9.13 -5.67 21.08
CA TYR A 139 8.95 -7.08 21.39
C TYR A 139 7.72 -7.36 22.27
N ALA A 140 7.31 -6.41 23.12
CA ALA A 140 6.04 -6.51 23.85
C ALA A 140 4.83 -6.52 22.89
N PHE A 141 4.85 -5.69 21.84
CA PHE A 141 3.84 -5.74 20.78
C PHE A 141 3.89 -7.07 20.01
N VAL A 142 5.08 -7.53 19.61
CA VAL A 142 5.24 -8.80 18.88
C VAL A 142 4.68 -9.98 19.69
N ALA A 143 4.83 -9.94 21.01
CA ALA A 143 4.33 -10.96 21.93
C ALA A 143 2.84 -10.76 22.33
N SER A 144 2.18 -9.70 21.87
CA SER A 144 0.75 -9.47 22.16
C SER A 144 -0.13 -10.55 21.54
N ALA A 145 -1.29 -10.81 22.16
CA ALA A 145 -2.18 -11.87 21.69
C ALA A 145 -2.73 -11.63 20.27
N PRO A 146 -3.13 -10.41 19.87
CA PRO A 146 -3.57 -10.15 18.50
C PRO A 146 -2.46 -10.38 17.47
N HIS A 147 -1.24 -9.89 17.74
CA HIS A 147 -0.11 -10.12 16.85
C HIS A 147 0.25 -11.61 16.74
N ALA A 148 0.30 -12.32 17.88
CA ALA A 148 0.58 -13.76 17.89
C ALA A 148 -0.48 -14.57 17.13
N THR A 149 -1.76 -14.17 17.21
CA THR A 149 -2.85 -14.78 16.44
C THR A 149 -2.65 -14.57 14.93
N ALA A 150 -2.36 -13.33 14.52
CA ALA A 150 -2.10 -13.04 13.11
C ALA A 150 -0.90 -13.82 12.56
N MET A 151 0.19 -13.91 13.32
CA MET A 151 1.38 -14.66 12.91
C MET A 151 1.15 -16.17 12.84
N ALA A 152 0.24 -16.72 13.65
CA ALA A 152 -0.13 -18.14 13.57
C ALA A 152 -0.90 -18.46 12.29
N GLU A 153 -1.62 -17.49 11.72
CA GLU A 153 -2.44 -17.65 10.52
C GLU A 153 -1.77 -17.10 9.25
N ALA A 154 -0.66 -16.38 9.38
CA ALA A 154 -0.02 -15.65 8.29
C ALA A 154 0.23 -16.53 7.05
N ALA A 155 0.71 -17.76 7.24
CA ALA A 155 1.00 -18.69 6.13
C ALA A 155 -0.26 -19.13 5.35
N ASP A 156 -1.43 -19.12 5.98
CA ASP A 156 -2.70 -19.53 5.37
C ASP A 156 -3.39 -18.36 4.64
N VAL A 157 -3.20 -17.14 5.13
CA VAL A 157 -3.91 -15.95 4.63
C VAL A 157 -3.06 -15.05 3.72
N THR A 158 -1.73 -15.23 3.71
CA THR A 158 -0.81 -14.45 2.86
C THR A 158 -0.16 -15.29 1.77
N MET A 159 0.17 -14.63 0.66
CA MET A 159 1.00 -15.18 -0.41
C MET A 159 2.42 -15.44 0.10
N PRO A 160 3.17 -16.37 -0.52
CA PRO A 160 4.60 -16.47 -0.31
C PRO A 160 5.28 -15.11 -0.50
N GLY A 161 6.18 -14.75 0.41
CA GLY A 161 6.84 -13.43 0.39
C GLY A 161 6.42 -12.50 1.51
N PHE A 162 5.59 -12.92 2.47
CA PHE A 162 5.42 -12.20 3.74
C PHE A 162 6.79 -12.00 4.42
N ARG A 163 7.06 -10.77 4.89
CA ARG A 163 8.34 -10.39 5.51
C ARG A 163 8.11 -9.38 6.63
N THR A 164 8.95 -9.47 7.66
CA THR A 164 9.05 -8.48 8.72
C THR A 164 10.53 -8.25 9.02
N THR A 165 10.91 -6.99 9.21
CA THR A 165 12.26 -6.58 9.55
C THR A 165 12.25 -5.44 10.58
N HIS A 166 13.40 -5.16 11.19
CA HIS A 166 13.59 -3.96 12.00
C HIS A 166 15.02 -3.45 11.91
N TRP A 167 15.21 -2.15 12.09
CA TRP A 167 16.51 -1.49 12.06
C TRP A 167 16.56 -0.30 13.02
N MET A 168 17.77 0.20 13.25
CA MET A 168 17.99 1.46 13.98
C MET A 168 17.96 2.62 12.98
N ALA A 169 17.22 3.68 13.31
CA ALA A 169 17.17 4.91 12.52
C ALA A 169 17.65 6.08 13.38
N ASP A 170 18.64 6.82 12.90
CA ASP A 170 19.20 7.98 13.60
C ASP A 170 18.41 9.28 13.32
N ASP A 171 17.60 9.28 12.25
CA ASP A 171 16.71 10.38 11.88
C ASP A 171 15.47 9.92 11.08
N LEU A 172 14.68 10.88 10.61
CA LEU A 172 13.43 10.62 9.88
C LEU A 172 13.62 10.16 8.44
N ALA A 173 14.76 10.47 7.81
CA ALA A 173 15.05 9.96 6.48
C ALA A 173 15.24 8.43 6.53
N ASP A 174 15.85 7.94 7.61
CA ASP A 174 16.05 6.51 7.88
C ASP A 174 14.77 5.83 8.42
N ALA A 175 13.82 6.59 8.98
CA ALA A 175 12.50 6.11 9.39
C ALA A 175 11.41 6.35 8.32
N SER A 176 11.71 5.99 7.07
CA SER A 176 10.86 6.28 5.90
C SER A 176 10.37 5.01 5.19
N TRP A 177 9.35 5.18 4.33
CA TRP A 177 8.85 4.07 3.49
C TRP A 177 9.86 3.58 2.45
N THR A 178 10.73 4.47 1.96
CA THR A 178 11.82 4.06 1.06
C THR A 178 12.80 3.15 1.79
N ALA A 179 13.27 3.55 2.98
CA ALA A 179 14.12 2.71 3.81
C ALA A 179 13.43 1.38 4.17
N ALA A 180 12.14 1.43 4.50
CA ALA A 180 11.37 0.23 4.80
C ALA A 180 11.33 -0.78 3.65
N ALA A 181 11.10 -0.31 2.41
CA ALA A 181 11.14 -1.18 1.23
C ALA A 181 12.54 -1.78 1.02
N GLU A 182 13.60 -0.98 1.18
CA GLU A 182 14.99 -1.45 1.06
C GLU A 182 15.32 -2.53 2.10
N HIS A 183 14.98 -2.31 3.37
CA HIS A 183 15.21 -3.28 4.45
C HIS A 183 14.40 -4.57 4.25
N VAL A 184 13.13 -4.46 3.87
CA VAL A 184 12.28 -5.62 3.60
C VAL A 184 12.82 -6.43 2.41
N ALA A 185 13.39 -5.78 1.40
CA ALA A 185 14.02 -6.45 0.27
C ALA A 185 15.31 -7.18 0.66
N ALA A 186 16.09 -6.60 1.58
CA ALA A 186 17.37 -7.15 2.01
C ALA A 186 17.22 -8.42 2.86
N ASP A 187 16.12 -8.56 3.61
CA ASP A 187 15.79 -9.75 4.42
C ASP A 187 15.20 -10.91 3.58
N ALA A 188 15.49 -10.95 2.28
CA ALA A 188 15.10 -12.03 1.38
C ALA A 188 16.15 -13.16 1.40
N ASP A 189 16.19 -13.92 2.51
CA ASP A 189 16.92 -15.19 2.63
C ASP A 189 16.00 -16.42 2.48
#